data_AF-A0A1B6NST6-F1
#
_entry.id   AF-A0A1B6NST6-F1
#
_cell.length_a   1.000
_cell.length_b   1.000
_cell.length_c   1.000
_cell.angle_alpha   90.00
_cell.angle_beta   90.00
_cell.angle_gamma   90.00
#
_symmetry.space_group_name_H-M   'P 1'
#
loop_
_entity.id
_entity.type
_entity.pdbx_description
1 polymer ?
#
loop_
_entity_poly.entity_id
_entity_poly.type
_entity_poly.pdbx_seq_one_letter_code
_entity_poly.pdbx_strand_id
1 'polypeptide(L)'
;MAIFLTVYLIKAPRAAKLLSMGLALMLGGAIGNLIDRLRIGKVVDFIHVHYADVWNYPLFNVADIGVCVGVALIIIDIIFLESKRNE
;
A
#
# COMPACT_ATOMS: atom_id res chain seq x y z
N MET A 1 14.78 -1.06 0.99
CA MET A 1 13.36 -1.48 1.10
C MET A 1 12.71 -1.62 -0.27
N ALA A 2 12.60 -0.55 -1.07
CA ALA A 2 11.94 -0.58 -2.38
C ALA A 2 12.54 -1.59 -3.36
N ILE A 3 13.87 -1.63 -3.53
CA ILE A 3 14.56 -2.56 -4.44
C ILE A 3 14.35 -4.02 -4.04
N PHE A 4 14.36 -4.30 -2.73
CA PHE A 4 14.16 -5.64 -2.19
C PHE A 4 12.74 -6.14 -2.47
N LEU A 5 11.73 -5.26 -2.27
CA LEU A 5 10.35 -5.52 -2.67
C LEU A 5 10.28 -5.78 -4.19
N THR A 6 10.85 -4.92 -5.03
CA THR A 6 10.81 -5.10 -6.49
C THR A 6 11.37 -6.45 -6.94
N VAL A 7 12.51 -6.89 -6.38
CA VAL A 7 13.12 -8.18 -6.74
C VAL A 7 12.28 -9.36 -6.24
N TYR A 8 11.71 -9.27 -5.03
CA TYR A 8 10.82 -10.31 -4.49
C TYR A 8 9.58 -10.51 -5.37
N LEU A 9 9.03 -9.42 -5.90
CA LEU A 9 7.85 -9.45 -6.77
C LEU A 9 8.06 -10.06 -8.14
N ILE A 10 9.26 -9.87 -8.70
CA ILE A 10 9.63 -10.50 -9.97
C ILE A 10 9.78 -12.03 -9.79
N LYS A 11 10.13 -12.49 -8.58
CA LYS A 11 10.28 -13.91 -8.25
C LYS A 11 9.01 -14.56 -7.70
N ALA A 12 7.98 -13.79 -7.36
CA ALA A 12 6.75 -14.31 -6.78
C ALA A 12 5.93 -15.12 -7.81
N PRO A 13 5.35 -16.28 -7.43
CA PRO A 13 4.52 -17.08 -8.33
C PRO A 13 3.32 -16.28 -8.85
N ARG A 14 3.08 -16.28 -10.17
CA ARG A 14 1.97 -15.57 -10.84
C ARG A 14 0.57 -15.94 -10.34
N ALA A 15 0.43 -17.04 -9.60
CA ALA A 15 -0.83 -17.49 -9.00
C ALA A 15 -1.23 -16.72 -7.72
N ALA A 16 -0.36 -15.83 -7.21
CA ALA A 16 -0.58 -15.05 -5.99
C ALA A 16 -1.52 -13.86 -6.21
N LYS A 17 -2.83 -14.11 -6.33
CA LYS A 17 -3.84 -13.06 -6.59
C LYS A 17 -3.86 -11.99 -5.50
N LEU A 18 -3.75 -12.39 -4.23
CA LEU A 18 -3.85 -11.48 -3.09
C LEU A 18 -2.59 -10.60 -2.96
N LEU A 19 -1.41 -11.21 -3.16
CA LEU A 19 -0.15 -10.48 -3.33
C LEU A 19 -0.22 -9.46 -4.48
N SER A 20 -0.70 -9.89 -5.66
CA SER A 20 -0.80 -9.03 -6.85
C SER A 20 -1.73 -7.82 -6.61
N MET A 21 -2.85 -8.05 -5.92
CA MET A 21 -3.77 -6.98 -5.54
C MET A 21 -3.15 -6.01 -4.53
N GLY A 22 -2.44 -6.54 -3.52
CA GLY A 22 -1.73 -5.71 -2.55
C GLY A 22 -0.68 -4.80 -3.20
N LEU A 23 0.02 -5.32 -4.20
CA LEU A 23 0.99 -4.55 -4.98
C LEU A 23 0.37 -3.49 -5.88
N ALA A 24 -0.72 -3.83 -6.56
CA ALA A 24 -1.43 -2.87 -7.39
C ALA A 24 -1.93 -1.70 -6.54
N LEU A 25 -2.45 -1.96 -5.34
CA LEU A 25 -2.88 -0.93 -4.40
C LEU A 25 -1.71 -0.10 -3.86
N MET A 26 -0.62 -0.74 -3.45
CA MET A 26 0.56 -0.06 -2.93
C MET A 26 1.22 0.84 -3.98
N LEU A 27 1.41 0.32 -5.20
CA LEU A 27 1.96 1.07 -6.33
C LEU A 27 1.00 2.16 -6.79
N GLY A 28 -0.31 1.87 -6.87
CA GLY A 28 -1.33 2.86 -7.24
C GLY A 28 -1.35 4.05 -6.28
N GLY A 29 -1.29 3.80 -4.97
CA GLY A 29 -1.21 4.86 -3.97
C GLY A 29 0.09 5.66 -4.06
N ALA A 30 1.23 4.99 -4.19
CA ALA A 30 2.52 5.67 -4.38
C ALA A 30 2.55 6.56 -5.64
N ILE A 31 2.00 6.07 -6.75
CA ILE A 31 1.87 6.83 -8.00
C ILE A 31 0.91 8.00 -7.84
N GLY A 32 -0.23 7.83 -7.16
CA GLY A 32 -1.17 8.91 -6.88
C GLY A 32 -0.50 10.08 -6.14
N ASN A 33 0.19 9.80 -5.03
CA ASN A 33 0.93 10.80 -4.27
C ASN A 33 2.11 11.41 -5.07
N LEU A 34 2.69 10.67 -6.02
CA LEU A 34 3.71 11.21 -6.92
C LEU A 34 3.10 12.19 -7.94
N ILE A 35 1.96 11.86 -8.53
CA ILE A 35 1.24 12.73 -9.47
C ILE A 35 0.87 14.06 -8.79
N ASP A 36 0.37 14.01 -7.57
CA ASP A 36 0.05 15.22 -6.79
C ASP A 36 1.28 16.11 -6.61
N ARG A 37 2.42 15.52 -6.22
CA ARG A 37 3.69 16.25 -6.09
C ARG A 37 4.14 16.88 -7.41
N LEU A 38 3.96 16.19 -8.54
CA LEU A 38 4.37 16.71 -9.85
C LEU A 38 3.44 17.81 -10.36
N ARG A 39 2.13 17.75 -10.07
CA ARG A 39 1.14 18.71 -10.56
C ARG A 39 0.97 19.93 -9.66
N ILE A 40 0.97 19.71 -8.35
CA ILE A 40 0.58 20.69 -7.32
C ILE A 40 1.80 21.11 -6.48
N GLY A 41 2.91 20.37 -6.55
CA GLY A 41 4.11 20.61 -5.74
C GLY A 41 4.03 20.04 -4.31
N LYS A 42 2.89 19.45 -3.93
CA LYS A 42 2.65 18.83 -2.61
C LYS A 42 1.58 17.74 -2.73
N VAL A 43 1.52 16.87 -1.72
CA VAL A 43 0.43 15.90 -1.57
C VAL A 43 -0.78 16.60 -0.93
N VAL A 44 -1.98 16.29 -1.39
CA VAL A 44 -3.22 16.84 -0.83
C VAL A 44 -3.81 15.83 0.14
N ASP A 45 -3.74 16.16 1.44
CA ASP A 45 -4.36 15.39 2.51
C ASP A 45 -5.71 16.00 2.88
N PHE A 46 -6.76 15.18 2.95
CA PHE A 46 -8.13 15.66 3.12
C PHE A 46 -8.96 14.83 4.12
N ILE A 47 -8.47 13.68 4.56
CA ILE A 47 -9.15 12.83 5.54
C ILE A 47 -8.59 13.16 6.92
N HIS A 48 -9.45 13.64 7.82
CA HIS A 48 -9.11 13.96 9.19
C HIS A 48 -9.93 13.10 10.16
N VAL A 49 -9.27 12.14 10.82
CA VAL A 49 -9.89 11.31 11.86
C VAL A 49 -9.43 11.84 13.22
N HIS A 50 -10.36 12.31 14.04
CA HIS A 50 -10.06 12.85 15.36
C HIS A 50 -11.18 12.52 16.34
N TYR A 51 -10.85 12.57 17.63
CA TYR A 51 -11.79 12.44 18.73
C TYR A 51 -11.70 13.68 19.62
N ALA A 52 -12.62 14.62 19.38
CA ALA A 52 -12.67 15.93 20.01
C ALA A 52 -11.27 16.59 20.00
N ASP A 53 -10.90 17.27 21.08
CA ASP A 53 -9.57 17.86 21.27
C ASP A 53 -8.58 16.90 21.95
N VAL A 54 -8.98 15.65 22.22
CA VAL A 54 -8.20 14.70 23.04
C VAL A 54 -7.24 13.90 22.16
N TRP A 55 -7.64 13.57 20.93
CA TRP A 55 -6.84 12.74 20.05
C TRP A 55 -7.05 13.10 18.58
N ASN A 56 -5.95 13.25 17.84
CA ASN A 56 -5.97 13.56 16.42
C ASN A 56 -5.08 12.56 15.69
N TYR A 57 -5.64 11.84 14.73
CA TYR A 57 -4.86 11.07 13.79
C TYR A 57 -4.27 12.00 12.72
N PRO A 58 -3.03 11.77 12.27
CA PRO A 58 -2.44 12.55 11.18
C PRO A 58 -3.38 12.59 9.97
N LEU A 59 -3.44 13.74 9.27
CA LEU A 59 -4.17 13.85 8.01
C LEU A 59 -3.61 12.86 6.99
N PHE A 60 -4.50 12.25 6.21
CA PHE A 60 -4.13 11.30 5.15
C PHE A 60 -5.07 11.42 3.96
N ASN A 61 -4.75 10.70 2.89
CA ASN A 61 -5.57 10.67 1.69
C ASN A 61 -5.85 9.23 1.21
N VAL A 62 -6.58 9.12 0.10
CA VAL A 62 -6.92 7.82 -0.50
C VAL A 62 -5.70 7.05 -1.01
N ALA A 63 -4.66 7.75 -1.46
CA ALA A 63 -3.40 7.12 -1.85
C ALA A 63 -2.70 6.46 -0.65
N ASP A 64 -2.70 7.09 0.52
CA ASP A 64 -2.16 6.51 1.75
C ASP A 64 -2.95 5.29 2.21
N ILE A 65 -4.29 5.32 2.08
CA ILE A 65 -5.14 4.14 2.33
C ILE A 65 -4.73 2.99 1.40
N GLY A 66 -4.55 3.27 0.10
CA GLY A 66 -4.12 2.29 -0.88
C GLY A 66 -2.76 1.66 -0.52
N VAL A 67 -1.81 2.46 -0.07
CA VAL A 67 -0.52 1.97 0.43
C VAL A 67 -0.69 1.10 1.67
N CYS A 68 -1.44 1.57 2.67
CA CYS A 68 -1.63 0.87 3.94
C CYS A 68 -2.33 -0.49 3.75
N VAL A 69 -3.45 -0.50 3.01
CA VAL A 69 -4.18 -1.73 2.66
C VAL A 69 -3.35 -2.64 1.77
N GLY A 70 -2.62 -2.09 0.80
CA GLY A 70 -1.74 -2.85 -0.07
C GLY A 70 -0.68 -3.62 0.69
N VAL A 71 0.00 -2.96 1.64
CA VAL A 71 0.97 -3.59 2.53
C VAL A 71 0.33 -4.65 3.42
N ALA A 72 -0.85 -4.37 3.99
CA ALA A 72 -1.57 -5.35 4.80
C ALA A 72 -1.90 -6.64 4.01
N LEU A 73 -2.36 -6.51 2.76
CA LEU A 73 -2.62 -7.67 1.90
C LEU A 73 -1.36 -8.45 1.55
N ILE A 74 -0.25 -7.77 1.27
CA ILE A 74 1.04 -8.42 1.01
C ILE A 74 1.47 -9.25 2.23
N ILE A 75 1.38 -8.67 3.43
CA ILE A 75 1.71 -9.37 4.69
C ILE A 75 0.80 -10.59 4.90
N ILE A 76 -0.50 -10.45 4.64
CA ILE A 76 -1.46 -11.55 4.76
C ILE A 76 -1.14 -12.69 3.78
N ASP A 77 -0.80 -12.38 2.52
CA ASP A 77 -0.43 -13.40 1.53
C ASP A 77 0.81 -14.18 1.98
N ILE A 78 1.86 -13.46 2.40
CA ILE A 78 3.13 -14.04 2.83
C ILE A 78 2.94 -14.94 4.06
N ILE A 79 2.23 -14.47 5.09
CA ILE A 79 2.11 -15.21 6.35
C ILE A 79 1.18 -16.43 6.22
N PHE A 80 0.08 -16.31 5.47
CA PHE A 80 -1.00 -17.31 5.53
C PHE A 80 -1.23 -18.08 4.22
N LEU A 81 -0.86 -17.53 3.07
CA LEU A 81 -1.20 -18.09 1.76
C LEU A 81 0.01 -18.59 0.97
N GLU A 82 1.21 -18.10 1.26
CA GLU A 82 2.44 -18.56 0.62
C GLU A 82 2.70 -20.04 0.87
N SER A 83 2.57 -20.50 2.13
CA SER A 83 2.75 -21.91 2.48
C SER A 83 1.80 -22.83 1.71
N LYS A 84 0.51 -22.48 1.64
CA LYS A 84 -0.52 -23.27 0.92
C LYS A 84 -0.33 -23.34 -0.58
N ARG A 85 0.44 -22.42 -1.16
CA ARG A 85 0.71 -22.34 -2.60
C ARG A 85 1.98 -23.11 -3.00
N ASN A 86 2.82 -23.41 -2.02
CA ASN A 86 4.09 -24.12 -2.17
C ASN A 86 4.00 -25.60 -1.74
N GLU A 87 2.86 -26.01 -1.15
CA GLU A 87 2.44 -27.42 -0.98
C GLU A 87 1.81 -27.97 -2.27
#